data_AF-A0A961SFP0-F1
#
_entry.id   AF-A0A961SFP0-F1
#
_cell.length_a   1.000
_cell.length_b   1.000
_cell.length_c   1.000
_cell.angle_alpha   90.00
_cell.angle_beta   90.00
_cell.angle_gamma   90.00
#
_symmetry.space_group_name_H-M   'P 1'
#
loop_
_entity.id
_entity.type
_entity.pdbx_description
1 polymer ?
#
loop_
_entity_poly.entity_id
_entity_poly.type
_entity_poly.pdbx_seq_one_letter_code
_entity_poly.pdbx_strand_id
1 'polypeptide(L)' 'MIVLVPVIALQACQTTGPERRTTTATAAIDGSDPGLAQRMCAVFRPIYWSRLDSEETIRQVVVHNAGWDALCAPSQTLP' A
#
# COMPACT_ATOMS: atom_id res chain seq x y z
N MET A 1 11.86 32.53 -24.03
CA MET A 1 11.29 31.19 -23.78
C MET A 1 12.41 30.25 -23.42
N ILE A 2 12.22 29.37 -22.44
CA ILE A 2 13.10 28.22 -22.17
C ILE A 2 12.18 27.01 -22.03
N VAL A 3 12.39 26.00 -22.87
CA VAL A 3 11.65 24.72 -22.78
C VAL A 3 12.48 23.79 -21.92
N LEU A 4 12.10 23.63 -20.64
CA LEU A 4 12.68 22.59 -19.80
C LEU A 4 12.10 21.24 -20.24
N VAL A 5 12.85 20.50 -21.05
CA VAL A 5 12.54 19.10 -21.33
C VAL A 5 12.90 18.29 -20.07
N PRO A 6 11.95 17.61 -19.40
CA PRO A 6 12.28 16.75 -18.28
C PRO A 6 13.13 15.58 -18.79
N VAL A 7 14.31 15.37 -18.19
CA VAL A 7 15.22 14.30 -18.59
C VAL A 7 14.61 12.96 -18.22
N ILE A 8 14.04 12.27 -19.21
CA ILE A 8 13.55 10.90 -19.05
C ILE A 8 14.78 9.99 -18.94
N ALA A 9 15.17 9.69 -17.70
CA ALA A 9 16.28 8.78 -17.40
C ALA A 9 15.89 7.34 -17.75
N LEU A 10 16.20 6.90 -18.98
CA LEU A 10 16.20 5.50 -19.37
C LEU A 10 17.27 4.75 -18.55
N GLN A 11 16.89 4.24 -17.38
CA GLN A 11 17.76 3.33 -16.62
C GLN A 11 17.74 1.95 -17.26
N ALA A 12 18.94 1.46 -17.61
CA ALA A 12 19.11 0.32 -18.48
C ALA A 12 18.66 -1.02 -17.86
N CYS A 13 18.25 -1.95 -18.72
CA CYS A 13 18.10 -3.34 -18.35
C CYS A 13 19.47 -3.91 -17.93
N GLN A 14 19.60 -4.31 -16.66
CA GLN A 14 20.81 -4.87 -16.07
C GLN A 14 20.46 -6.18 -15.36
N THR A 15 20.36 -7.27 -16.14
CA THR A 15 20.07 -8.62 -15.66
C THR A 15 21.34 -9.45 -15.48
N THR A 16 22.00 -9.33 -14.33
CA THR A 16 23.10 -10.23 -13.91
C THR A 16 23.11 -10.39 -12.39
N GLY A 17 22.87 -11.62 -11.91
CA GLY A 17 23.00 -11.99 -10.49
C GLY A 17 21.78 -12.75 -9.95
N PRO A 18 21.95 -13.94 -9.32
CA PRO A 18 20.87 -14.68 -8.68
C PRO A 18 20.55 -14.18 -7.26
N GLU A 19 20.70 -12.88 -7.00
CA GLU A 19 20.29 -12.28 -5.74
C GLU A 19 18.78 -12.01 -5.76
N ARG A 20 18.08 -12.50 -4.72
CA ARG A 20 16.64 -12.31 -4.53
C ARG A 20 16.33 -10.86 -4.15
N ARG A 21 16.40 -9.95 -5.13
CA ARG A 21 16.16 -8.51 -4.99
C ARG A 21 14.74 -8.26 -4.48
N THR A 22 14.61 -8.18 -3.17
CA THR A 22 13.35 -7.90 -2.48
C THR A 22 13.09 -6.40 -2.61
N THR A 23 12.37 -6.02 -3.67
CA THR A 23 11.96 -4.64 -3.92
C THR A 23 10.83 -4.24 -2.98
N THR A 24 11.18 -3.84 -1.76
CA THR A 24 10.25 -3.20 -0.83
C THR A 24 9.83 -1.84 -1.41
N ALA A 25 8.67 -1.81 -2.07
CA ALA A 25 8.13 -0.61 -2.70
C ALA A 25 7.49 0.31 -1.65
N THR A 26 8.32 1.04 -0.89
CA THR A 26 7.87 2.03 0.09
C THR A 26 7.39 3.29 -0.63
N ALA A 27 6.12 3.30 -1.04
CA ALA A 27 5.42 4.52 -1.43
C ALA A 27 5.11 5.36 -0.18
N ALA A 28 6.10 6.13 0.28
CA ALA A 28 5.87 7.15 1.29
C ALA A 28 4.93 8.23 0.73
N ILE A 29 3.85 8.51 1.45
CA ILE A 29 2.91 9.59 1.13
C ILE A 29 3.06 10.63 2.23
N ASP A 30 3.34 11.87 1.85
CA ASP A 30 3.48 12.97 2.79
C ASP A 30 2.12 13.43 3.33
N GLY A 31 2.15 14.08 4.50
CA GLY A 31 0.95 14.57 5.18
C GLY A 31 0.28 15.79 4.54
N SER A 32 0.76 16.26 3.38
CA SER A 32 0.26 17.46 2.68
C SER A 32 -1.20 17.35 2.19
N ASP A 33 -1.74 16.15 1.97
CA ASP A 33 -3.13 15.94 1.56
C ASP A 33 -4.02 15.53 2.76
N PRO A 34 -4.76 16.46 3.39
CA PRO A 34 -5.57 16.16 4.57
C PRO A 34 -6.78 15.24 4.28
N GLY A 35 -7.17 15.08 3.00
CA GLY A 35 -8.23 14.15 2.60
C GLY A 35 -7.72 12.74 2.30
N LEU A 36 -6.39 12.53 2.23
CA LEU A 36 -5.78 11.25 1.90
C LEU A 36 -6.16 10.16 2.90
N ALA A 37 -6.08 10.45 4.20
CA ALA A 37 -6.42 9.48 5.26
C ALA A 37 -7.85 8.93 5.09
N GLN A 38 -8.84 9.82 4.89
CA GLN A 38 -10.23 9.42 4.60
C GLN A 38 -10.34 8.52 3.37
N ARG A 39 -9.64 8.87 2.26
CA ARG A 39 -9.70 8.10 1.01
C ARG A 39 -9.00 6.75 1.13
N MET A 40 -7.86 6.68 1.83
CA MET A 40 -7.16 5.43 2.14
C MET A 40 -8.04 4.51 2.98
N CYS A 41 -8.72 5.02 4.01
CA CYS A 41 -9.69 4.26 4.79
C CYS A 41 -10.89 3.77 3.97
N ALA A 42 -11.34 4.53 2.95
CA ALA A 42 -12.42 4.10 2.07
C ALA A 42 -12.00 3.01 1.05
N VAL A 43 -10.73 3.01 0.64
CA VAL A 43 -10.12 2.03 -0.28
C VAL A 43 -9.79 0.72 0.45
N PHE A 44 -9.05 0.81 1.56
CA PHE A 44 -8.54 -0.33 2.31
C PHE A 44 -9.51 -0.90 3.36
N ARG A 45 -10.82 -0.76 3.12
CA ARG A 45 -11.89 -1.27 4.00
C ARG A 45 -11.72 -2.78 4.26
N PRO A 46 -12.21 -3.32 5.39
CA PRO A 46 -12.07 -4.74 5.71
C PRO A 46 -12.63 -5.64 4.60
N ILE A 47 -11.87 -6.68 4.27
CA ILE A 47 -12.22 -7.66 3.22
C ILE A 47 -12.44 -9.05 3.82
N TYR A 48 -13.18 -9.88 3.08
CA TYR A 48 -13.46 -11.27 3.46
C TYR A 48 -12.48 -12.22 2.77
N TRP A 49 -12.14 -13.31 3.47
CA TRP A 49 -11.48 -14.49 2.90
C TRP A 49 -12.49 -15.63 2.74
N SER A 50 -12.16 -16.62 1.92
CA SER A 50 -13.01 -17.77 1.58
C SER A 50 -12.39 -19.10 2.02
N ARG A 51 -13.17 -20.19 1.97
CA ARG A 51 -12.67 -21.55 2.23
C ARG A 51 -11.78 -22.11 1.11
N LEU A 52 -11.54 -21.34 0.05
CA LEU A 52 -10.63 -21.70 -1.05
C LEU A 52 -9.29 -20.95 -0.97
N ASP A 53 -9.18 -19.96 -0.08
CA ASP A 53 -7.95 -19.20 0.14
C ASP A 53 -6.93 -20.01 0.95
N SER A 54 -5.65 -19.75 0.72
CA SER A 54 -4.58 -20.38 1.48
C SER A 54 -4.47 -19.81 2.90
N GLU A 55 -3.94 -20.57 3.86
CA GLU A 55 -3.66 -20.08 5.22
C GLU A 55 -2.82 -18.79 5.22
N GLU A 56 -1.88 -18.66 4.29
CA GLU A 56 -1.08 -17.42 4.12
C GLU A 56 -1.93 -16.25 3.60
N THR A 57 -2.86 -16.50 2.68
CA THR A 57 -3.84 -15.50 2.20
C THR A 57 -4.75 -15.07 3.35
N ILE A 58 -5.29 -16.01 4.12
CA ILE A 58 -6.15 -15.75 5.29
C ILE A 58 -5.39 -14.92 6.32
N ARG A 59 -4.14 -15.29 6.63
CA ARG A 59 -3.25 -14.54 7.53
C ARG A 59 -3.00 -13.12 7.04
N GLN A 60 -2.81 -12.90 5.73
CA GLN A 60 -2.66 -11.57 5.15
C GLN A 60 -3.95 -10.75 5.28
N VAL A 61 -5.13 -11.33 5.03
CA VAL A 61 -6.43 -10.65 5.22
C VAL A 61 -6.66 -10.26 6.68
N VAL A 62 -6.32 -11.12 7.65
CA VAL A 62 -6.44 -10.80 9.08
C VAL A 62 -5.54 -9.62 9.47
N VAL A 63 -4.28 -9.61 9.02
CA VAL A 63 -3.35 -8.48 9.28
C VAL A 63 -3.80 -7.21 8.59
N HIS A 64 -4.33 -7.29 7.38
CA HIS A 64 -4.87 -6.16 6.64
C HIS A 64 -6.07 -5.52 7.35
N ASN A 65 -7.06 -6.33 7.76
CA ASN A 65 -8.26 -5.85 8.45
C ASN A 65 -7.90 -5.22 9.81
N ALA A 66 -7.03 -5.86 10.60
CA ALA A 66 -6.56 -5.30 11.88
C ALA A 66 -5.77 -3.99 11.71
N GLY A 67 -5.00 -3.86 10.61
CA GLY A 67 -4.33 -2.62 10.24
C GLY A 67 -5.31 -1.51 9.86
N TRP A 68 -6.43 -1.84 9.21
CA TRP A 68 -7.51 -0.89 8.96
C TRP A 68 -8.19 -0.47 10.27
N ASP A 69 -8.57 -1.40 11.14
CA ASP A 69 -9.23 -1.08 12.41
C ASP A 69 -8.39 -0.10 13.24
N ALA A 70 -7.09 -0.35 13.36
CA ALA A 70 -6.16 0.50 14.12
C ALA A 70 -5.96 1.92 13.55
N LEU A 71 -6.20 2.14 12.25
CA LEU A 71 -5.99 3.42 11.57
C LEU A 71 -7.29 4.17 11.23
N CYS A 72 -8.39 3.43 11.05
CA CYS A 72 -9.60 3.90 10.37
C CYS A 72 -10.91 3.68 11.16
N ALA A 73 -10.88 2.98 12.29
CA ALA A 73 -12.05 2.83 13.18
C ALA A 73 -12.19 3.82 14.38
N PRO A 74 -11.50 5.00 14.49
CA PRO A 74 -11.57 5.84 15.69
C PRO A 74 -12.87 6.70 15.77
N SER A 75 -14.05 6.07 15.69
CA SER A 75 -15.35 6.71 16.01
C SER A 75 -16.52 5.75 16.28
N GLN A 76 -16.31 4.43 16.40
CA GLN A 76 -17.33 3.54 16.96
C GLN A 76 -17.29 3.61 18.49
N THR A 77 -18.03 4.58 19.04
CA THR A 77 -18.15 4.80 20.49
C THR A 77 -18.79 3.58 21.14
N LEU A 78 -18.04 2.90 22.03
CA LEU A 78 -18.61 1.90 22.93
C LEU A 78 -19.61 2.59 23.88
N PRO A 79 -20.83 2.03 24.08
CA PRO A 79 -21.76 2.48 25.10
C PRO A 79 -21.33 2.06 26.51
#